data_AF-A0AAV4YQ82-F1
#
_entry.id   AF-A0AAV4YQ82-F1
#
_cell.length_a   1.000
_cell.length_b   1.000
_cell.length_c   1.000
_cell.angle_alpha   90.00
_cell.angle_beta   90.00
_cell.angle_gamma   90.00
#
_symmetry.space_group_name_H-M   'P 1'
#
loop_
_entity.id
_entity.type
_entity.pdbx_description
1 polymer ?
#
loop_
_entity_poly.entity_id
_entity_poly.type
_entity_poly.pdbx_seq_one_letter_code
_entity_poly.pdbx_strand_id
1 'polypeptide(L)'
;MLVVQMPSEPSVIRFYVALLAAMGAPLRPRPRLPEMEQLALALLRKVGVRMLVIDELHNVLAGNSVNRREFLNLLRFLGNELRIPLAGVGTRDAYLVIRSDDQLENRFEPMLLPVWEANDDCCSLLASFAASLPLRRPSSIATLDMARYLLTRSEGTIGELAHLLMAAAVAAVESGEEAINHRTLGMADYTGPSERRRQFERELM
;
A
#
# COMPACT_ATOMS: atom_id res chain seq x y z
N MET A 1 0.40 10.69 -13.58
CA MET A 1 0.02 10.56 -12.16
C MET A 1 1.31 10.58 -11.36
N LEU A 2 1.35 11.28 -10.24
CA LEU A 2 2.50 11.25 -9.33
C LEU A 2 2.08 10.52 -8.05
N VAL A 3 2.89 9.58 -7.60
CA VAL A 3 2.71 8.88 -6.33
C VAL A 3 3.77 9.38 -5.36
N VAL A 4 3.36 9.74 -4.16
CA VAL A 4 4.25 10.12 -3.07
C VAL A 4 3.88 9.32 -1.84
N GLN A 5 4.88 8.74 -1.18
CA GLN A 5 4.68 8.06 0.09
C GLN A 5 4.73 9.10 1.22
N MET A 6 3.76 9.06 2.13
CA MET A 6 3.73 9.96 3.27
C MET A 6 4.91 9.65 4.22
N PRO A 7 5.72 10.66 4.61
CA PRO A 7 6.81 10.44 5.55
C PRO A 7 6.30 9.91 6.90
N SER A 8 7.12 9.11 7.59
CA SER A 8 6.77 8.49 8.89
C SER A 8 6.40 9.50 9.98
N GLU A 9 6.86 10.74 9.85
CA GLU A 9 6.42 11.88 10.65
C GLU A 9 5.70 12.89 9.74
N PRO A 10 4.52 13.41 10.10
CA PRO A 10 3.76 14.35 9.28
C PRO A 10 4.37 15.74 9.34
N SER A 11 5.49 15.91 8.61
CA SER A 11 6.18 17.17 8.43
C SER A 11 5.95 17.67 7.02
N VAL A 12 5.44 18.90 6.91
CA VAL A 12 5.23 19.59 5.62
C VAL A 12 6.54 19.65 4.81
N ILE A 13 7.67 19.92 5.47
CA ILE A 13 8.99 19.95 4.82
C ILE A 13 9.32 18.57 4.24
N ARG A 14 9.20 17.50 5.04
CA ARG A 14 9.50 16.13 4.57
C ARG A 14 8.58 15.72 3.43
N PHE A 15 7.31 16.13 3.46
CA PHE A 15 6.36 15.88 2.39
C PHE A 15 6.80 16.56 1.08
N TYR A 16 7.17 17.85 1.12
CA TYR A 16 7.69 18.52 -0.08
C TYR A 16 9.02 17.93 -0.56
N VAL A 17 9.89 17.46 0.34
CA VAL A 17 11.11 16.72 -0.05
C VAL A 17 10.71 15.45 -0.82
N ALA A 18 9.79 14.64 -0.28
CA ALA A 18 9.34 13.42 -0.91
C ALA A 18 8.68 13.68 -2.28
N LEU A 19 7.89 14.74 -2.38
CA LEU A 19 7.22 15.16 -3.61
C LEU A 19 8.23 15.60 -4.69
N LEU A 20 9.22 16.42 -4.32
CA LEU A 20 10.30 16.85 -5.21
C LEU A 20 11.17 15.66 -5.65
N ALA A 21 11.48 14.75 -4.73
CA ALA A 21 12.21 13.53 -5.03
C ALA A 21 11.45 12.62 -6.00
N ALA A 22 10.13 12.46 -5.82
CA ALA A 22 9.27 11.69 -6.72
C ALA A 22 9.22 12.27 -8.15
N MET A 23 9.46 13.58 -8.30
CA MET A 23 9.59 14.24 -9.60
C MET A 23 11.02 14.25 -10.17
N GLY A 24 11.99 13.65 -9.47
CA GLY A 24 13.41 13.65 -9.86
C GLY A 24 14.08 15.02 -9.74
N ALA A 25 13.53 15.92 -8.93
CA ALA A 25 14.08 17.26 -8.77
C ALA A 25 15.32 17.27 -7.86
N PRO A 26 16.34 18.10 -8.15
CA PRO A 26 17.52 18.21 -7.31
C PRO A 26 17.17 18.78 -5.93
N LEU A 27 17.52 18.05 -4.88
CA LEU A 27 17.32 18.48 -3.49
C LEU A 27 18.50 19.34 -3.03
N ARG A 28 18.20 20.55 -2.55
CA ARG A 28 19.21 21.42 -1.95
C ARG A 28 19.46 21.03 -0.49
N PRO A 29 20.69 21.18 0.03
CA PRO A 29 20.93 21.08 1.46
C PRO A 29 20.35 22.33 2.15
N ARG A 30 19.31 22.14 2.98
CA ARG A 30 18.55 23.18 3.72
C ARG A 30 17.65 24.10 2.86
N PRO A 31 16.68 23.54 2.14
CA PRO A 31 15.72 24.36 1.41
C PRO A 31 14.74 25.02 2.40
N ARG A 32 14.33 26.26 2.13
CA ARG A 32 13.30 26.96 2.90
C ARG A 32 11.92 26.49 2.43
N LEU A 33 10.98 26.33 3.35
CA LEU A 33 9.64 25.82 3.05
C LEU A 33 8.94 26.59 1.91
N PRO A 34 8.92 27.93 1.86
CA PRO A 34 8.27 28.67 0.76
C PRO A 34 8.92 28.40 -0.60
N GLU A 35 10.25 28.25 -0.65
CA GLU A 35 10.97 27.96 -1.89
C GLU A 35 10.66 26.54 -2.38
N MET A 36 10.55 25.57 -1.46
CA MET A 36 10.16 24.20 -1.78
C MET A 36 8.75 24.11 -2.33
N GLU A 37 7.82 24.80 -1.68
CA GLU A 37 6.42 24.84 -2.10
C GLU A 37 6.28 25.40 -3.51
N GLN A 38 6.89 26.57 -3.77
CA GLN A 38 6.88 27.19 -5.10
C GLN A 38 7.49 26.27 -6.16
N LEU A 39 8.64 25.65 -5.85
CA LEU A 39 9.30 24.72 -6.77
C LEU A 39 8.43 23.49 -7.04
N ALA A 40 7.84 22.90 -5.99
CA ALA A 40 6.98 21.73 -6.11
C ALA A 40 5.76 22.03 -6.98
N LEU A 41 5.06 23.13 -6.72
CA LEU A 41 3.89 23.55 -7.52
C LEU A 41 4.27 23.83 -8.97
N ALA A 42 5.40 24.52 -9.20
CA ALA A 42 5.88 24.81 -10.56
C ALA A 42 6.21 23.53 -11.32
N LEU A 43 6.87 22.57 -10.69
CA LEU A 43 7.22 21.29 -11.29
C LEU A 43 5.99 20.41 -11.55
N LEU A 44 5.07 20.32 -10.59
CA LEU A 44 3.81 19.58 -10.76
C LEU A 44 3.04 20.08 -11.99
N ARG A 45 2.95 21.41 -12.15
CA ARG A 45 2.32 22.05 -13.32
C ARG A 45 3.10 21.79 -14.61
N LYS A 46 4.44 21.96 -14.58
CA LYS A 46 5.30 21.79 -15.76
C LYS A 46 5.33 20.36 -16.27
N VAL A 47 5.36 19.37 -15.37
CA VAL A 47 5.30 17.94 -15.71
C VAL A 47 3.89 17.54 -16.17
N GLY A 48 2.88 18.39 -15.93
CA GLY A 48 1.50 18.09 -16.30
C GLY A 48 0.91 16.99 -15.44
N VAL A 49 1.23 16.98 -14.14
CA VAL A 49 0.64 16.01 -13.20
C VAL A 49 -0.87 16.24 -13.13
N ARG A 50 -1.64 15.22 -13.51
CA ARG A 50 -3.12 15.26 -13.53
C ARG A 50 -3.78 14.61 -12.31
N MET A 51 -3.00 13.98 -11.43
CA MET A 51 -3.47 13.35 -10.20
C MET A 51 -2.27 13.16 -9.27
N LEU A 52 -2.47 13.47 -7.99
CA LEU A 52 -1.50 13.23 -6.91
C LEU A 52 -2.04 12.14 -5.98
N VAL A 53 -1.31 11.04 -5.86
CA VAL A 53 -1.61 9.94 -4.95
C VAL A 53 -0.68 10.02 -3.75
N ILE A 54 -1.25 10.05 -2.55
CA ILE A 54 -0.54 10.09 -1.28
C ILE A 54 -0.74 8.74 -0.62
N ASP A 55 0.31 7.93 -0.65
CA ASP A 55 0.31 6.61 -0.02
C ASP A 55 0.67 6.71 1.47
N GLU A 56 0.28 5.71 2.27
CA GLU A 56 0.53 5.66 3.72
C GLU A 56 -0.02 6.88 4.47
N LEU A 57 -1.18 7.43 4.05
CA LEU A 57 -1.78 8.64 4.61
C LEU A 57 -2.03 8.56 6.13
N HIS A 58 -2.13 7.36 6.68
CA HIS A 58 -2.27 7.12 8.11
C HIS A 58 -1.04 7.55 8.93
N ASN A 59 0.12 7.78 8.31
CA ASN A 59 1.28 8.39 8.95
C ASN A 59 0.99 9.81 9.49
N VAL A 60 -0.10 10.44 9.06
CA VAL A 60 -0.62 11.68 9.67
C VAL A 60 -0.89 11.55 11.16
N LEU A 61 -1.19 10.34 11.63
CA LEU A 61 -1.50 10.04 13.03
C LEU A 61 -0.27 10.03 13.93
N ALA A 62 0.93 9.79 13.37
CA ALA A 62 2.17 9.76 14.13
C ALA A 62 2.57 11.14 14.68
N GLY A 63 2.02 12.22 14.12
CA GLY A 63 2.22 13.58 14.61
C GLY A 63 1.29 13.97 15.75
N ASN A 64 1.73 14.98 16.51
CA ASN A 64 0.88 15.67 17.48
C ASN A 64 -0.28 16.42 16.77
N SER A 65 -1.20 16.97 17.56
CA SER A 65 -2.37 17.69 17.06
C SER A 65 -2.03 18.89 16.15
N VAL A 66 -0.90 19.56 16.41
CA VAL A 66 -0.43 20.70 15.61
C VAL A 66 0.02 20.23 14.24
N ASN A 67 0.93 19.25 14.18
CA ASN A 67 1.46 18.71 12.93
C ASN A 67 0.35 18.11 12.05
N ARG A 68 -0.62 17.43 12.68
CA ARG A 68 -1.80 16.90 11.99
C ARG A 68 -2.59 18.01 11.31
N ARG A 69 -2.89 19.09 12.04
CA ARG A 69 -3.62 20.24 11.50
C ARG A 69 -2.84 20.94 10.39
N GLU A 70 -1.52 21.11 10.55
CA GLU A 70 -0.66 21.65 9.49
C GLU A 70 -0.72 20.80 8.22
N PHE A 71 -0.72 19.48 8.35
CA PHE A 71 -0.82 18.59 7.21
C PHE A 71 -2.19 18.63 6.52
N LEU A 72 -3.29 18.68 7.28
CA LEU A 72 -4.64 18.87 6.71
C LEU A 72 -4.74 20.21 5.96
N ASN A 73 -4.15 21.27 6.52
CA ASN A 73 -4.06 22.56 5.84
C ASN A 73 -3.28 22.47 4.52
N LEU A 74 -2.17 21.71 4.51
CA LEU A 74 -1.39 21.44 3.31
C LEU A 74 -2.21 20.71 2.24
N LEU A 75 -2.93 19.63 2.60
CA LEU A 75 -3.78 18.90 1.65
C LEU A 75 -4.83 19.83 1.02
N ARG A 76 -5.47 20.66 1.85
CA ARG A 76 -6.44 21.64 1.37
C ARG A 76 -5.81 22.65 0.40
N PHE A 77 -4.64 23.17 0.75
CA PHE A 77 -3.88 24.09 -0.08
C PHE A 77 -3.52 23.47 -1.43
N LEU A 78 -2.95 22.27 -1.44
CA LEU A 78 -2.59 21.56 -2.68
C LEU A 78 -3.82 21.29 -3.56
N GLY A 79 -4.94 20.89 -2.97
CA GLY A 79 -6.19 20.69 -3.72
C GLY A 79 -6.70 21.97 -4.39
N ASN A 80 -6.61 23.11 -3.69
CA ASN A 80 -7.00 24.41 -4.24
C ASN A 80 -6.05 24.92 -5.34
N GLU A 81 -4.75 24.80 -5.11
CA GLU A 81 -3.72 25.37 -5.99
C GLU A 81 -3.48 24.55 -7.26
N LEU A 82 -3.50 23.22 -7.14
CA LEU A 82 -3.23 22.35 -8.27
C LEU A 82 -4.49 22.12 -9.12
N ARG A 83 -5.68 22.16 -8.49
CA ARG A 83 -6.97 21.83 -9.14
C ARG A 83 -6.95 20.48 -9.86
N ILE A 84 -6.24 19.51 -9.26
CA ILE A 84 -6.18 18.12 -9.70
C ILE A 84 -6.75 17.21 -8.60
N PRO A 85 -7.27 16.02 -8.96
CA PRO A 85 -7.66 15.01 -7.99
C PRO A 85 -6.51 14.65 -7.04
N LEU A 86 -6.83 14.59 -5.75
CA LEU A 86 -5.98 14.05 -4.69
C LEU A 86 -6.55 12.70 -4.27
N ALA A 87 -5.74 11.65 -4.31
CA ALA A 87 -6.11 10.32 -3.82
C ALA A 87 -5.26 9.98 -2.60
N GLY A 88 -5.91 9.71 -1.47
CA GLY A 88 -5.24 9.26 -0.25
C GLY A 88 -5.39 7.76 -0.07
N VAL A 89 -4.29 7.04 0.05
CA VAL A 89 -4.28 5.61 0.36
C VAL A 89 -3.81 5.43 1.79
N GLY A 90 -4.54 4.65 2.58
CA GLY A 90 -4.22 4.46 3.99
C GLY A 90 -5.28 3.65 4.73
N THR A 91 -5.14 3.61 6.05
CA THR A 91 -6.06 2.87 6.92
C THR A 91 -7.34 3.65 7.21
N ARG A 92 -8.30 2.99 7.86
CA ARG A 92 -9.53 3.62 8.35
C ARG A 92 -9.27 4.83 9.24
N ASP A 93 -8.20 4.81 10.03
CA ASP A 93 -7.87 5.92 10.92
C ASP A 93 -7.42 7.16 10.15
N ALA A 94 -6.77 6.99 8.99
CA ALA A 94 -6.47 8.12 8.09
C ALA A 94 -7.75 8.80 7.64
N TYR A 95 -8.75 8.01 7.23
CA TYR A 95 -10.06 8.54 6.83
C TYR A 95 -10.73 9.32 7.97
N LEU A 96 -10.69 8.81 9.22
CA LEU A 96 -11.25 9.53 10.37
C LEU A 96 -10.55 10.87 10.62
N VAL A 97 -9.25 10.97 10.37
CA VAL A 97 -8.50 12.23 10.46
C VAL A 97 -8.91 13.20 9.36
N ILE A 98 -9.02 12.75 8.10
CA ILE A 98 -9.48 13.60 7.00
C ILE A 98 -10.89 14.13 7.25
N ARG A 99 -11.78 13.27 7.76
CA ARG A 99 -13.16 13.61 8.11
C ARG A 99 -13.29 14.65 9.21
N SER A 100 -12.25 14.88 10.01
CA SER A 100 -12.26 15.93 11.03
C SER A 100 -12.17 17.36 10.46
N ASP A 101 -11.91 17.51 9.15
CA ASP A 101 -11.92 18.78 8.44
C ASP A 101 -13.00 18.76 7.34
N ASP A 102 -14.11 19.49 7.57
CA ASP A 102 -15.28 19.55 6.67
C ASP A 102 -14.92 19.93 5.22
N GLN A 103 -13.83 20.68 5.00
CA GLN A 103 -13.41 21.10 3.66
C GLN A 103 -12.70 19.97 2.90
N LEU A 104 -12.12 19.03 3.63
CA LEU A 104 -11.50 17.82 3.05
C LEU A 104 -12.50 16.67 2.95
N GLU A 105 -13.43 16.52 3.90
CA GLU A 105 -14.47 15.46 3.86
C GLU A 105 -15.22 15.47 2.52
N ASN A 106 -15.63 16.65 2.04
CA ASN A 106 -16.35 16.78 0.77
C ASN A 106 -15.50 16.54 -0.49
N ARG A 107 -14.17 16.42 -0.35
CA ARG A 107 -13.22 16.22 -1.46
C ARG A 107 -12.60 14.83 -1.50
N PHE A 108 -12.59 14.14 -0.37
CA PHE A 108 -12.04 12.79 -0.23
C PHE A 108 -13.20 11.82 -0.02
N GLU A 109 -13.79 11.39 -1.14
CA GLU A 109 -14.78 10.33 -1.12
C GLU A 109 -14.12 8.99 -0.76
N PRO A 110 -14.60 8.28 0.28
CA PRO A 110 -13.98 7.04 0.71
C PRO A 110 -14.29 5.91 -0.28
N MET A 111 -13.23 5.27 -0.77
CA MET A 111 -13.32 4.00 -1.48
C MET A 111 -12.67 2.91 -0.61
N LEU A 112 -13.47 1.94 -0.18
CA LEU A 112 -12.98 0.84 0.64
C LEU A 112 -12.51 -0.29 -0.28
N LEU A 113 -11.29 -0.79 -0.03
CA LEU A 113 -10.79 -2.00 -0.66
C LEU A 113 -11.14 -3.19 0.24
N PRO A 114 -12.09 -4.06 -0.16
CA PRO A 114 -12.42 -5.24 0.62
C PRO A 114 -11.25 -6.23 0.62
N VAL A 115 -11.28 -7.17 1.56
CA VAL A 115 -10.44 -8.35 1.49
C VAL A 115 -10.83 -9.21 0.29
N TRP A 116 -9.90 -9.99 -0.23
CA TRP A 116 -10.18 -10.91 -1.32
C TRP A 116 -11.09 -12.03 -0.85
N GLU A 117 -12.13 -12.31 -1.65
CA GLU A 117 -13.07 -13.40 -1.45
C GLU A 117 -12.87 -14.48 -2.50
N ALA A 118 -13.31 -15.70 -2.23
CA ALA A 118 -13.19 -16.81 -3.17
C ALA A 118 -14.21 -16.67 -4.31
N ASN A 119 -13.83 -15.92 -5.34
CA ASN A 119 -14.61 -15.63 -6.54
C ASN A 119 -13.71 -15.66 -7.80
N ASP A 120 -14.31 -15.37 -8.95
CA ASP A 120 -13.62 -15.38 -10.26
C ASP A 120 -12.48 -14.35 -10.34
N ASP A 121 -12.61 -13.20 -9.66
CA ASP A 121 -11.56 -12.19 -9.58
C ASP A 121 -10.34 -12.75 -8.82
N CYS A 122 -10.56 -13.44 -7.69
CA CYS A 122 -9.48 -14.10 -6.95
C CYS A 122 -8.85 -15.23 -7.77
N CYS A 123 -9.63 -16.02 -8.51
CA CYS A 123 -9.07 -17.02 -9.41
C CYS A 123 -8.19 -16.38 -10.49
N SER A 124 -8.61 -15.22 -11.03
CA SER A 124 -7.82 -14.44 -12.00
C SER A 124 -6.53 -13.89 -11.40
N LEU A 125 -6.56 -13.44 -10.13
CA LEU A 125 -5.37 -13.06 -9.38
C LEU A 125 -4.42 -14.25 -9.20
N LEU A 126 -4.92 -15.40 -8.78
CA LEU A 126 -4.12 -16.61 -8.59
C LEU A 126 -3.50 -17.12 -9.89
N ALA A 127 -4.23 -17.03 -11.02
CA ALA A 127 -3.69 -17.33 -12.34
C ALA A 127 -2.53 -16.39 -12.69
N SER A 128 -2.63 -15.11 -12.34
CA SER A 128 -1.57 -14.11 -12.56
C SER A 128 -0.32 -14.42 -11.72
N PHE A 129 -0.47 -14.90 -10.48
CA PHE A 129 0.65 -15.41 -9.70
C PHE A 129 1.25 -16.68 -10.31
N ALA A 130 0.42 -17.67 -10.67
CA ALA A 130 0.89 -18.92 -11.27
C ALA A 130 1.67 -18.70 -12.57
N ALA A 131 1.28 -17.69 -13.37
CA ALA A 131 1.95 -17.33 -14.61
C ALA A 131 3.25 -16.52 -14.40
N SER A 132 3.37 -15.79 -13.30
CA SER A 132 4.55 -14.95 -13.02
C SER A 132 5.65 -15.69 -12.25
N LEU A 133 5.30 -16.75 -11.52
CA LEU A 133 6.26 -17.58 -10.80
C LEU A 133 7.06 -18.47 -11.76
N PRO A 134 8.40 -18.51 -11.67
CA PRO A 134 9.26 -19.20 -12.63
C PRO A 134 9.36 -20.71 -12.37
N LEU A 135 8.21 -21.39 -12.25
CA LEU A 135 8.14 -22.84 -12.02
C LEU A 135 8.05 -23.62 -13.33
N ARG A 136 8.75 -24.75 -13.44
CA ARG A 136 8.80 -25.52 -14.70
C ARG A 136 7.49 -26.21 -15.07
N ARG A 137 6.65 -26.54 -14.08
CA ARG A 137 5.37 -27.22 -14.29
C ARG A 137 4.20 -26.28 -13.97
N PRO A 138 3.07 -26.43 -14.67
CA PRO A 138 1.89 -25.60 -14.44
C PRO A 138 1.36 -25.78 -13.02
N SER A 139 1.08 -24.67 -12.35
CA SER A 139 0.48 -24.64 -11.01
C SER A 139 -1.03 -24.44 -11.12
N SER A 140 -1.81 -25.52 -10.91
CA SER A 140 -3.28 -25.50 -11.01
C SER A 140 -3.95 -24.90 -9.77
N ILE A 141 -3.59 -23.66 -9.42
CA ILE A 141 -4.06 -22.95 -8.22
C ILE A 141 -5.20 -21.95 -8.51
N ALA A 142 -5.51 -21.70 -9.77
CA ALA A 142 -6.58 -20.78 -10.20
C ALA A 142 -7.97 -21.45 -10.17
N THR A 143 -8.30 -22.15 -9.08
CA THR A 143 -9.60 -22.80 -8.87
C THR A 143 -10.28 -22.22 -7.63
N LEU A 144 -11.61 -22.27 -7.57
CA LEU A 144 -12.36 -21.75 -6.41
C LEU A 144 -11.97 -22.46 -5.10
N ASP A 145 -11.70 -23.76 -5.16
CA ASP A 145 -11.29 -24.51 -3.98
C ASP A 145 -9.91 -24.09 -3.48
N MET A 146 -8.97 -23.80 -4.40
CA MET A 146 -7.65 -23.28 -4.02
C MET A 146 -7.73 -21.84 -3.55
N ALA A 147 -8.60 -21.02 -4.15
CA ALA A 147 -8.87 -19.67 -3.66
C ALA A 147 -9.36 -19.72 -2.21
N ARG A 148 -10.36 -20.55 -1.89
CA ARG A 148 -10.83 -20.72 -0.50
C ARG A 148 -9.71 -21.15 0.44
N TYR A 149 -8.92 -22.14 0.05
CA TYR A 149 -7.82 -22.65 0.87
C TYR A 149 -6.76 -21.57 1.14
N LEU A 150 -6.30 -20.90 0.09
CA LEU A 150 -5.24 -19.89 0.15
C LEU A 150 -5.71 -18.64 0.91
N LEU A 151 -6.91 -18.13 0.63
CA LEU A 151 -7.48 -16.98 1.32
C LEU A 151 -7.71 -17.25 2.81
N THR A 152 -8.07 -18.49 3.18
CA THR A 152 -8.18 -18.88 4.60
C THR A 152 -6.82 -18.77 5.30
N ARG A 153 -5.73 -19.17 4.64
CA ARG A 153 -4.36 -19.10 5.20
C ARG A 153 -3.77 -17.69 5.16
N SER A 154 -4.15 -16.87 4.19
CA SER A 154 -3.65 -15.49 4.02
C SER A 154 -4.56 -14.42 4.62
N GLU A 155 -5.65 -14.83 5.26
CA GLU A 155 -6.68 -13.95 5.84
C GLU A 155 -7.23 -12.94 4.82
N GLY A 156 -7.31 -13.37 3.55
CA GLY A 156 -7.86 -12.56 2.46
C GLY A 156 -7.00 -11.38 2.00
N THR A 157 -5.79 -11.21 2.53
CA THR A 157 -4.90 -10.11 2.12
C THR A 157 -3.98 -10.53 0.98
N ILE A 158 -3.79 -9.65 -0.02
CA ILE A 158 -2.94 -9.94 -1.18
C ILE A 158 -1.46 -10.06 -0.79
N GLY A 159 -1.00 -9.30 0.20
CA GLY A 159 0.38 -9.33 0.68
C GLY A 159 0.74 -10.68 1.30
N GLU A 160 -0.10 -11.18 2.21
CA GLU A 160 0.12 -12.50 2.82
C GLU A 160 -0.13 -13.64 1.82
N LEU A 161 -1.03 -13.46 0.86
CA LEU A 161 -1.23 -14.41 -0.24
C LEU A 161 0.05 -14.54 -1.08
N ALA A 162 0.65 -13.41 -1.46
CA ALA A 162 1.92 -13.39 -2.20
C ALA A 162 3.05 -14.05 -1.41
N HIS A 163 3.12 -13.79 -0.09
CA HIS A 163 4.10 -14.39 0.79
C HIS A 163 3.96 -15.92 0.87
N LEU A 164 2.74 -16.42 1.08
CA LEU A 164 2.44 -17.86 1.07
C LEU A 164 2.79 -18.51 -0.27
N LEU A 165 2.40 -17.89 -1.39
CA LEU A 165 2.69 -18.43 -2.72
C LEU A 165 4.19 -18.44 -3.03
N MET A 166 4.94 -17.43 -2.57
CA MET A 166 6.39 -17.40 -2.71
C MET A 166 7.05 -18.50 -1.88
N ALA A 167 6.65 -18.69 -0.63
CA ALA A 167 7.15 -19.77 0.23
C ALA A 167 6.85 -21.15 -0.38
N ALA A 168 5.66 -21.34 -0.96
CA ALA A 168 5.29 -22.57 -1.63
C ALA A 168 6.08 -22.79 -2.94
N ALA A 169 6.37 -21.73 -3.69
CA ALA A 169 7.21 -21.80 -4.89
C ALA A 169 8.64 -22.21 -4.55
N VAL A 170 9.23 -21.65 -3.48
CA VAL A 170 10.54 -22.07 -2.98
C VAL A 170 10.53 -23.55 -2.61
N ALA A 171 9.56 -23.99 -1.80
CA ALA A 171 9.41 -25.40 -1.44
C ALA A 171 9.21 -26.32 -2.67
N ALA A 172 8.53 -25.85 -3.71
CA ALA A 172 8.34 -26.59 -4.95
C ALA A 172 9.65 -26.80 -5.72
N VAL A 173 10.53 -25.80 -5.73
CA VAL A 173 11.86 -25.90 -6.35
C VAL A 173 12.77 -26.82 -5.53
N GLU A 174 12.81 -26.63 -4.22
CA GLU A 174 13.67 -27.42 -3.31
C GLU A 174 13.27 -28.90 -3.26
N SER A 175 11.97 -29.20 -3.34
CA SER A 175 11.47 -30.58 -3.40
C SER A 175 11.55 -31.22 -4.79
N GLY A 176 11.86 -30.45 -5.83
CA GLY A 176 11.87 -30.88 -7.23
C GLY A 176 10.48 -31.10 -7.85
N GLU A 177 9.40 -30.77 -7.12
CA GLU A 177 8.02 -30.87 -7.63
C GLU A 177 7.78 -29.87 -8.76
N GLU A 178 8.41 -28.69 -8.67
CA GLU A 178 8.40 -27.61 -9.69
C GLU A 178 6.99 -27.11 -10.06
N ALA A 179 6.02 -27.25 -9.15
CA ALA A 179 4.67 -26.69 -9.23
C ALA A 179 4.08 -26.41 -7.83
N ILE A 180 3.21 -25.42 -7.72
CA ILE A 180 2.39 -25.19 -6.52
C ILE A 180 1.20 -26.16 -6.53
N ASN A 181 1.11 -26.97 -5.48
CA ASN A 181 0.02 -27.89 -5.21
C ASN A 181 -0.15 -28.04 -3.68
N HIS A 182 -1.10 -28.88 -3.24
CA HIS A 182 -1.33 -29.09 -1.80
C HIS A 182 -0.09 -29.54 -1.02
N ARG A 183 0.79 -30.33 -1.63
CA ARG A 183 2.01 -30.83 -0.99
C ARG A 183 2.99 -29.69 -0.76
N THR A 184 3.30 -28.91 -1.80
CA THR A 184 4.26 -27.80 -1.70
C THR A 184 3.72 -26.66 -0.83
N LEU A 185 2.40 -26.44 -0.82
CA LEU A 185 1.73 -25.55 0.13
C LEU A 185 1.82 -26.04 1.58
N GLY A 186 1.79 -27.36 1.80
CA GLY A 186 1.98 -27.96 3.13
C GLY A 186 3.44 -27.92 3.62
N MET A 187 4.40 -27.89 2.69
CA MET A 187 5.84 -27.75 2.99
C MET A 187 6.28 -26.29 3.16
N ALA A 188 5.49 -25.33 2.68
CA ALA A 188 5.81 -23.91 2.74
C ALA A 188 5.97 -23.45 4.19
N ASP A 189 7.14 -22.85 4.50
CA ASP A 189 7.40 -22.19 5.78
C ASP A 189 6.65 -20.86 5.84
N TYR A 190 5.34 -20.96 6.08
CA TYR A 190 4.43 -19.83 6.16
C TYR A 190 3.44 -20.01 7.30
N THR A 191 3.46 -19.03 8.20
CA THR A 191 2.53 -18.87 9.31
C THR A 191 1.66 -17.65 9.06
N GLY A 192 0.33 -17.82 9.10
CA GLY A 192 -0.61 -16.72 8.85
C GLY A 192 -0.59 -15.63 9.93
N PRO A 193 -1.10 -14.42 9.67
CA PRO A 193 -1.03 -13.28 10.58
C PRO A 193 -1.54 -13.57 12.00
N SER A 194 -2.73 -14.17 12.13
CA SER A 194 -3.37 -14.47 13.42
C SER A 194 -2.68 -15.60 14.17
N GLU A 195 -2.03 -16.52 13.46
CA GLU A 195 -1.24 -17.58 14.08
C GLU A 195 0.11 -17.03 14.58
N ARG A 196 0.77 -16.19 13.76
CA ARG A 196 2.01 -15.49 14.11
C ARG A 196 1.85 -14.63 15.37
N ARG A 197 0.73 -13.89 15.48
CA ARG A 197 0.38 -13.14 16.71
C ARG A 197 0.23 -14.05 17.93
N ARG A 198 -0.52 -15.16 17.80
CA ARG A 198 -0.73 -16.12 18.89
C ARG A 198 0.53 -16.87 19.32
N GLN A 199 1.49 -17.08 18.41
CA GLN A 199 2.78 -17.68 18.76
C GLN A 199 3.62 -16.69 19.58
N PHE A 200 3.74 -15.45 19.09
CA PHE A 200 4.47 -14.39 19.77
C PHE A 200 3.93 -14.11 21.18
N GLU A 201 2.60 -14.05 21.33
CA GLU A 201 1.95 -13.90 22.64
C GLU A 201 2.25 -15.05 23.61
N ARG A 202 2.41 -16.28 23.10
CA ARG A 202 2.76 -17.46 23.91
C ARG A 202 4.22 -17.49 24.33
N GLU A 203 5.13 -16.95 23.51
CA GLU A 203 6.56 -16.86 23.83
C GLU A 203 6.88 -15.76 24.85
N LEU A 204 5.96 -14.79 25.02
CA LEU A 204 6.07 -13.69 25.99
C LEU A 204 5.48 -14.02 27.38
N MET A 205 4.74 -15.13 27.52
CA MET A 205 4.19 -15.63 28.80
C MET A 205 5.11 -16.65 29.44
#